data_AF-A0A2T0WKG1-F1
#
_entry.id   AF-A0A2T0WKG1-F1
#
_cell.length_a   1.000
_cell.length_b   1.000
_cell.length_c   1.000
_cell.angle_alpha   90.00
_cell.angle_beta   90.00
_cell.angle_gamma   90.00
#
_symmetry.space_group_name_H-M   'P 1'
#
loop_
_entity.id
_entity.type
_entity.pdbx_description
1 polymer ?
#
loop_
_entity_poly.entity_id
_entity_poly.type
_entity_poly.pdbx_seq_one_letter_code
_entity_poly.pdbx_strand_id
1 'polypeptide(L)'
;MQRTNAILLGLGVGLFMVVSCDQSGNTEQQEQRVDELENFVDSVETAVNREANHNWTVLDRRYNQLVANVESSYQNASQDAREEWNDLEERYEEAKVEARTKTAKMEEDAERHMSNVEAWWESTTANTQRSGQRTLDDIEEGAKDSWEWLEKNTEKLGDNVRSRYEKIKADLEG
;
A
#
# COMPACT_ATOMS: atom_id res chain seq x y z
N MET A 1 -14.17 -92.33 8.80
CA MET A 1 -14.02 -91.36 7.70
C MET A 1 -12.69 -90.65 7.86
N GLN A 2 -11.77 -90.90 6.93
CA GLN A 2 -10.59 -90.07 6.64
C GLN A 2 -11.09 -88.66 6.23
N ARG A 3 -10.38 -87.54 6.44
CA ARG A 3 -9.07 -87.21 5.87
C ARG A 3 -8.36 -86.10 6.67
N THR A 4 -7.08 -86.33 6.87
CA THR A 4 -5.99 -85.35 7.04
C THR A 4 -5.78 -84.52 5.77
N ASN A 5 -5.43 -83.24 5.93
CA ASN A 5 -4.64 -82.34 5.05
C ASN A 5 -4.08 -81.28 6.03
N ALA A 6 -2.81 -81.16 6.41
CA ALA A 6 -1.51 -81.25 5.75
C ALA A 6 -1.22 -80.07 4.79
N ILE A 7 -0.20 -79.26 5.18
CA ILE A 7 0.71 -78.44 4.35
C ILE A 7 0.08 -77.09 3.85
N LEU A 8 0.67 -75.88 3.96
CA LEU A 8 2.01 -75.39 3.61
C LEU A 8 2.35 -74.06 4.32
N LEU A 9 3.60 -73.96 4.77
CA LEU A 9 4.36 -72.72 5.00
C LEU A 9 4.43 -71.90 3.70
N GLY A 10 4.13 -70.61 3.79
CA GLY A 10 4.33 -69.64 2.71
C GLY A 10 4.84 -68.32 3.28
N LEU A 11 6.16 -68.20 3.38
CA LEU A 11 6.90 -66.94 3.50
C LEU A 11 6.53 -66.05 2.31
N GLY A 12 5.62 -65.10 2.53
CA GLY A 12 5.36 -64.01 1.60
C GLY A 12 6.04 -62.75 2.09
N VAL A 13 7.28 -62.53 1.69
CA VAL A 13 7.94 -61.21 1.75
C VAL A 13 7.18 -60.32 0.77
N GLY A 14 6.15 -59.64 1.27
CA GLY A 14 5.50 -58.56 0.55
C GLY A 14 6.45 -57.37 0.52
N LEU A 15 7.04 -57.12 -0.64
CA LEU A 15 7.67 -55.84 -0.97
C LEU A 15 6.73 -54.71 -0.54
N PHE A 16 7.13 -53.97 0.50
CA PHE A 16 6.70 -52.58 0.64
C PHE A 16 7.31 -51.83 -0.54
N MET A 17 6.55 -51.71 -1.63
CA MET A 17 6.83 -50.70 -2.63
C MET A 17 6.69 -49.36 -1.91
N VAL A 18 7.83 -48.78 -1.56
CA VAL A 18 7.93 -47.37 -1.24
C VAL A 18 7.51 -46.66 -2.53
N VAL A 19 6.21 -46.37 -2.64
CA VAL A 19 5.76 -45.35 -3.57
C VAL A 19 6.34 -44.07 -2.99
N SER A 20 7.54 -43.72 -3.42
CA SER A 20 7.99 -42.33 -3.37
C SER A 20 7.01 -41.58 -4.26
N CYS A 21 5.90 -41.13 -3.66
CA CYS A 21 5.10 -40.08 -4.26
C CYS A 21 6.05 -38.92 -4.49
N ASP A 22 6.28 -38.66 -5.76
CA ASP A 22 7.02 -37.56 -6.31
C ASP A 22 6.50 -36.25 -5.68
N GLN A 23 7.22 -35.76 -4.68
CA GLN A 23 6.94 -34.51 -3.97
C GLN A 23 7.50 -33.32 -4.79
N SER A 24 7.27 -33.33 -6.10
CA SER A 24 7.69 -32.26 -7.03
C SER A 24 6.50 -31.43 -7.52
N GLY A 25 5.28 -31.99 -7.49
CA GLY A 25 4.06 -31.29 -7.95
C GLY A 25 3.54 -30.19 -7.03
N ASN A 26 4.00 -30.12 -5.76
CA ASN A 26 3.58 -29.06 -4.84
C ASN A 26 4.49 -27.83 -4.88
N THR A 27 5.74 -27.96 -5.35
CA THR A 27 6.75 -26.91 -5.24
C THR A 27 6.52 -25.78 -6.24
N GLU A 28 6.24 -26.10 -7.52
CA GLU A 28 5.95 -25.07 -8.54
C GLU A 28 4.69 -24.25 -8.20
N GLN A 29 3.67 -24.89 -7.62
CA GLN A 29 2.45 -24.18 -7.22
C GLN A 29 2.65 -23.34 -5.94
N GLN A 30 3.60 -23.71 -5.09
CA GLN A 30 4.00 -22.89 -3.94
C GLN A 30 4.76 -21.64 -4.40
N GLU A 31 5.75 -21.81 -5.29
CA GLU A 31 6.52 -20.73 -5.89
C GLU A 31 5.60 -19.69 -6.55
N GLN A 32 4.66 -20.14 -7.40
CA GLN A 32 3.70 -19.22 -8.04
C GLN A 32 2.88 -18.38 -7.06
N ARG A 33 2.53 -18.92 -5.89
CA ARG A 33 1.75 -18.18 -4.89
C ARG A 33 2.60 -17.15 -4.15
N VAL A 34 3.87 -17.45 -3.92
CA VAL A 34 4.84 -16.50 -3.35
C VAL A 34 5.12 -15.40 -4.36
N ASP A 35 5.36 -15.74 -5.62
CA ASP A 35 5.53 -14.76 -6.71
C ASP A 35 4.32 -13.83 -6.82
N GLU A 36 3.10 -14.36 -6.72
CA GLU A 36 1.88 -13.54 -6.73
C GLU A 36 1.81 -12.56 -5.55
N LEU A 37 2.25 -12.99 -4.36
CA LEU A 37 2.32 -12.12 -3.18
C LEU A 37 3.42 -11.06 -3.34
N GLU A 38 4.61 -11.45 -3.79
CA GLU A 38 5.73 -10.54 -4.05
C GLU A 38 5.35 -9.47 -5.07
N ASN A 39 4.84 -9.87 -6.23
CA ASN A 39 4.39 -8.93 -7.27
C ASN A 39 3.33 -7.96 -6.74
N PHE A 40 2.46 -8.41 -5.83
CA PHE A 40 1.49 -7.54 -5.20
C PHE A 40 2.17 -6.55 -4.25
N VAL A 41 3.08 -6.98 -3.38
CA VAL A 41 3.84 -6.10 -2.48
C VAL A 41 4.64 -5.07 -3.27
N ASP A 42 5.36 -5.47 -4.32
CA ASP A 42 6.09 -4.58 -5.24
C ASP A 42 5.17 -3.52 -5.86
N SER A 43 3.95 -3.93 -6.25
CA SER A 43 2.96 -3.01 -6.83
C SER A 43 2.48 -1.97 -5.81
N VAL A 44 2.35 -2.36 -4.53
CA VAL A 44 1.97 -1.46 -3.44
C VAL A 44 3.09 -0.48 -3.14
N GLU A 45 4.34 -0.94 -3.00
CA GLU A 45 5.51 -0.08 -2.82
C GLU A 45 5.64 0.94 -3.96
N THR A 46 5.41 0.50 -5.21
CA THR A 46 5.40 1.38 -6.37
C THR A 46 4.28 2.43 -6.29
N ALA A 47 3.08 2.03 -5.87
CA ALA A 47 1.94 2.93 -5.73
C ALA A 47 2.19 3.98 -4.63
N VAL A 48 2.69 3.55 -3.46
CA VAL A 48 3.05 4.41 -2.31
C VAL A 48 4.11 5.45 -2.66
N ASN A 49 4.93 5.19 -3.67
CA ASN A 49 5.91 6.15 -4.17
C ASN A 49 5.33 7.19 -5.14
N ARG A 50 4.15 6.95 -5.71
CA ARG A 50 3.52 7.82 -6.72
C ARG A 50 2.39 8.66 -6.17
N GLU A 51 1.63 8.11 -5.24
CA GLU A 51 0.40 8.70 -4.71
C GLU A 51 0.49 8.81 -3.18
N ALA A 52 -0.19 9.80 -2.60
CA ALA A 52 -0.25 9.96 -1.15
C ALA A 52 -1.38 9.12 -0.55
N ASN A 53 -2.55 9.09 -1.21
CA ASN A 53 -3.76 8.48 -0.69
C ASN A 53 -3.97 7.09 -1.29
N HIS A 54 -4.20 6.09 -0.44
CA HIS A 54 -4.47 4.73 -0.86
C HIS A 54 -5.69 4.16 -0.15
N ASN A 55 -6.42 3.28 -0.85
CA ASN A 55 -7.51 2.53 -0.25
C ASN A 55 -6.95 1.30 0.49
N TRP A 56 -6.41 1.53 1.68
CA TRP A 56 -5.83 0.49 2.52
C TRP A 56 -6.79 -0.66 2.83
N THR A 57 -8.09 -0.39 2.94
CA THR A 57 -9.07 -1.46 3.13
C THR A 57 -9.12 -2.43 1.95
N VAL A 58 -8.96 -1.95 0.72
CA VAL A 58 -8.91 -2.80 -0.47
C VAL A 58 -7.56 -3.53 -0.56
N LEU A 59 -6.46 -2.81 -0.30
CA LEU A 59 -5.11 -3.40 -0.32
C LEU A 59 -4.95 -4.49 0.74
N ASP A 60 -5.33 -4.22 2.00
CA ASP A 60 -5.26 -5.19 3.10
C ASP A 60 -6.12 -6.42 2.81
N ARG A 61 -7.30 -6.24 2.20
CA ARG A 61 -8.14 -7.39 1.82
C ARG A 61 -7.45 -8.26 0.78
N ARG A 62 -6.82 -7.67 -0.23
CA ARG A 62 -6.11 -8.41 -1.28
C ARG A 62 -4.87 -9.09 -0.72
N TYR A 63 -4.07 -8.36 0.06
CA TYR A 63 -2.90 -8.87 0.76
C TYR A 63 -3.25 -10.11 1.60
N ASN A 64 -4.26 -10.00 2.48
CA ASN A 64 -4.69 -11.09 3.35
C ASN A 64 -5.17 -12.32 2.57
N GLN A 65 -5.79 -12.15 1.39
CA GLN A 65 -6.15 -13.27 0.54
C GLN A 65 -4.93 -13.99 -0.04
N LEU A 66 -3.91 -13.24 -0.46
CA LEU A 66 -2.67 -13.79 -0.99
C LEU A 66 -1.87 -14.51 0.11
N VAL A 67 -1.76 -13.91 1.29
CA VAL A 67 -1.14 -14.55 2.47
C VAL A 67 -1.85 -15.87 2.80
N ALA A 68 -3.18 -15.89 2.86
CA ALA A 68 -3.93 -17.13 3.13
C ALA A 68 -3.68 -18.22 2.07
N ASN A 69 -3.49 -17.84 0.80
CA ASN A 69 -3.16 -18.76 -0.28
C ASN A 69 -1.76 -19.35 -0.11
N VAL A 70 -0.77 -18.53 0.27
CA VAL A 70 0.59 -18.97 0.60
C VAL A 70 0.58 -19.90 1.81
N GLU A 71 -0.02 -19.47 2.92
CA GLU A 71 -0.16 -20.24 4.17
C GLU A 71 -0.73 -21.63 3.98
N SER A 72 -1.82 -21.74 3.21
CA SER A 72 -2.48 -23.02 2.93
C SER A 72 -1.55 -24.04 2.24
N SER A 73 -0.51 -23.56 1.57
CA SER A 73 0.46 -24.36 0.82
C SER A 73 1.75 -24.59 1.60
N TYR A 74 1.96 -23.86 2.70
CA TYR A 74 3.26 -23.70 3.37
C TYR A 74 3.50 -24.55 4.62
N GLN A 75 2.56 -25.42 5.00
CA GLN A 75 2.67 -26.21 6.25
C GLN A 75 3.95 -27.07 6.35
N ASN A 76 4.62 -27.36 5.22
CA ASN A 76 5.89 -28.10 5.15
C ASN A 76 7.03 -27.33 4.44
N ALA A 77 6.94 -26.00 4.35
CA ALA A 77 7.94 -25.21 3.63
C ALA A 77 9.31 -25.18 4.33
N SER A 78 10.37 -25.00 3.54
CA SER A 78 11.75 -24.85 4.05
C SER A 78 11.90 -23.57 4.87
N GLN A 79 13.00 -23.49 5.61
CA GLN A 79 13.32 -22.28 6.38
C GLN A 79 13.48 -21.05 5.47
N ASP A 80 14.21 -21.18 4.37
CA ASP A 80 14.44 -20.12 3.39
C ASP A 80 13.11 -19.54 2.88
N ALA A 81 12.17 -20.41 2.54
CA ALA A 81 10.86 -20.01 2.02
C ALA A 81 10.03 -19.26 3.09
N ARG A 82 10.23 -19.56 4.39
CA ARG A 82 9.59 -18.83 5.50
C ARG A 82 10.24 -17.47 5.75
N GLU A 83 11.55 -17.38 5.56
CA GLU A 83 12.27 -16.10 5.67
C GLU A 83 11.83 -15.14 4.56
N GLU A 84 11.69 -15.63 3.33
CA GLU A 84 11.16 -14.86 2.20
C GLU A 84 9.73 -14.36 2.45
N TRP A 85 8.84 -15.19 2.99
CA TRP A 85 7.50 -14.72 3.34
C TRP A 85 7.52 -13.67 4.46
N ASN A 86 8.32 -13.85 5.52
CA ASN A 86 8.43 -12.84 6.57
C ASN A 86 8.95 -11.50 6.02
N ASP A 87 9.87 -11.53 5.06
CA ASP A 87 10.36 -10.32 4.36
C ASP A 87 9.23 -9.61 3.61
N LEU A 88 8.38 -10.35 2.89
CA LEU A 88 7.21 -9.79 2.20
C LEU A 88 6.20 -9.14 3.16
N GLU A 89 6.02 -9.72 4.35
CA GLU A 89 5.16 -9.13 5.39
C GLU A 89 5.73 -7.84 5.95
N GLU A 90 7.02 -7.82 6.26
CA GLU A 90 7.73 -6.63 6.74
C GLU A 90 7.63 -5.51 5.70
N ARG A 91 7.96 -5.80 4.43
CA ARG A 91 7.89 -4.84 3.32
C ARG A 91 6.50 -4.24 3.13
N TYR A 92 5.44 -5.07 3.21
CA TYR A 92 4.07 -4.57 3.10
C TYR A 92 3.69 -3.62 4.24
N GLU A 93 4.06 -3.94 5.48
CA GLU A 93 3.82 -3.08 6.63
C GLU A 93 4.68 -1.79 6.59
N GLU A 94 5.92 -1.88 6.12
CA GLU A 94 6.77 -0.71 5.89
C GLU A 94 6.15 0.23 4.84
N ALA A 95 5.65 -0.30 3.73
CA ALA A 95 4.96 0.49 2.70
C ALA A 95 3.73 1.22 3.29
N LYS A 96 2.99 0.59 4.21
CA LYS A 96 1.87 1.22 4.95
C LYS A 96 2.33 2.39 5.81
N VAL A 97 3.40 2.18 6.59
CA VAL A 97 3.97 3.22 7.46
C VAL A 97 4.50 4.39 6.63
N GLU A 98 5.22 4.11 5.54
CA GLU A 98 5.77 5.12 4.65
C GLU A 98 4.66 5.97 4.02
N ALA A 99 3.61 5.35 3.49
CA ALA A 99 2.48 6.06 2.90
C ALA A 99 1.76 6.97 3.88
N ARG A 100 1.54 6.50 5.11
CA ARG A 100 0.93 7.31 6.19
C ARG A 100 1.81 8.51 6.52
N THR A 101 3.13 8.29 6.59
CA THR A 101 4.09 9.36 6.85
C THR A 101 4.10 10.40 5.73
N LYS A 102 4.10 9.96 4.47
CA LYS A 102 4.00 10.83 3.30
C LYS A 102 2.70 11.64 3.29
N THR A 103 1.57 11.00 3.61
CA THR A 103 0.26 11.67 3.72
C THR A 103 0.27 12.75 4.79
N ALA A 104 0.72 12.41 6.00
CA ALA A 104 0.77 13.36 7.12
C ALA A 104 1.67 14.56 6.78
N LYS A 105 2.82 14.33 6.14
CA LYS A 105 3.71 15.40 5.70
C LYS A 105 3.07 16.28 4.63
N MET A 106 2.34 15.68 3.68
CA MET A 106 1.61 16.42 2.65
C MET A 106 0.53 17.31 3.26
N GLU A 107 -0.19 16.82 4.27
CA GLU A 107 -1.19 17.58 5.03
C GLU A 107 -0.56 18.73 5.83
N GLU A 108 0.57 18.49 6.49
CA GLU A 108 1.32 19.51 7.22
C GLU A 108 1.83 20.63 6.29
N ASP A 109 2.45 20.25 5.17
CA ASP A 109 2.94 21.20 4.16
C ASP A 109 1.77 22.00 3.57
N ALA A 110 0.63 21.34 3.30
CA ALA A 110 -0.58 21.99 2.81
C ALA A 110 -1.13 23.03 3.77
N GLU A 111 -1.27 22.70 5.06
CA GLU A 111 -1.75 23.64 6.08
C GLU A 111 -0.76 24.81 6.28
N ARG A 112 0.54 24.56 6.24
CA ARG A 112 1.56 25.62 6.32
C ARG A 112 1.44 26.61 5.15
N HIS A 113 1.35 26.11 3.92
CA HIS A 113 1.21 26.97 2.74
C HIS A 113 -0.13 27.72 2.75
N MET A 114 -1.21 27.06 3.16
CA MET A 114 -2.52 27.71 3.29
C MET A 114 -2.51 28.84 4.31
N SER A 115 -1.89 28.63 5.47
CA SER A 115 -1.74 29.64 6.52
C SER A 115 -0.99 30.89 6.02
N ASN A 116 0.07 30.72 5.22
CA ASN A 116 0.79 31.85 4.63
C ASN A 116 -0.10 32.66 3.67
N VAL A 117 -0.87 31.97 2.82
CA VAL A 117 -1.79 32.62 1.87
C VAL A 117 -2.90 33.37 2.63
N GLU A 118 -3.47 32.77 3.67
CA GLU A 118 -4.48 33.40 4.51
C GLU A 118 -3.96 34.60 5.27
N ALA A 119 -2.78 34.51 5.88
CA ALA A 119 -2.18 35.62 6.61
C ALA A 119 -1.95 36.83 5.69
N TRP A 120 -1.47 36.58 4.47
CA TRP A 120 -1.39 37.63 3.44
C TRP A 120 -2.78 38.17 3.12
N TRP A 121 -3.74 37.30 2.78
CA TRP A 121 -5.08 37.71 2.40
C TRP A 121 -5.78 38.54 3.48
N GLU A 122 -5.71 38.13 4.74
CA GLU A 122 -6.24 38.85 5.90
C GLU A 122 -5.55 40.19 6.11
N SER A 123 -4.21 40.23 6.08
CA SER A 123 -3.45 41.48 6.21
C SER A 123 -3.82 42.47 5.11
N THR A 124 -3.91 42.00 3.87
CA THR A 124 -4.29 42.85 2.77
C THR A 124 -5.75 43.30 2.96
N THR A 125 -6.70 42.40 3.27
CA THR A 125 -8.14 42.74 3.41
C THR A 125 -8.44 43.63 4.62
N ALA A 126 -7.70 43.53 5.71
CA ALA A 126 -7.83 44.41 6.87
C ALA A 126 -7.31 45.84 6.59
N ASN A 127 -6.29 45.99 5.75
CA ASN A 127 -5.71 47.28 5.38
C ASN A 127 -6.54 48.05 4.32
N THR A 128 -7.74 47.59 3.99
CA THR A 128 -8.60 48.10 2.90
C THR A 128 -9.42 49.32 3.30
N GLN A 129 -8.73 50.43 3.55
CA GLN A 129 -9.24 51.77 3.20
C GLN A 129 -8.95 52.13 1.72
N ARG A 130 -8.35 51.22 0.93
CA ARG A 130 -8.01 51.44 -0.50
C ARG A 130 -8.91 50.62 -1.42
N SER A 131 -9.76 51.33 -2.15
CA SER A 131 -10.88 50.87 -2.99
C SER A 131 -10.50 50.22 -4.34
N GLY A 132 -9.57 49.26 -4.37
CA GLY A 132 -9.17 48.55 -5.61
C GLY A 132 -9.46 47.04 -5.56
N GLN A 133 -9.98 46.49 -6.67
CA GLN A 133 -10.02 45.03 -6.93
C GLN A 133 -8.59 44.49 -6.85
N ARG A 134 -8.40 43.32 -6.22
CA ARG A 134 -7.09 42.68 -6.07
C ARG A 134 -6.91 41.58 -7.07
N THR A 135 -5.65 41.32 -7.40
CA THR A 135 -5.29 40.31 -8.37
C THR A 135 -4.21 39.39 -7.83
N LEU A 136 -3.99 38.27 -8.52
CA LEU A 136 -2.88 37.35 -8.25
C LEU A 136 -1.50 38.04 -8.31
N ASP A 137 -1.39 39.14 -9.05
CA ASP A 137 -0.14 39.91 -9.19
C ASP A 137 0.24 40.70 -7.92
N ASP A 138 -0.71 40.91 -7.00
CA ASP A 138 -0.51 41.64 -5.75
C ASP A 138 -0.01 40.75 -4.59
N ILE A 139 0.17 39.44 -4.83
CA ILE A 139 0.61 38.49 -3.82
C ILE A 139 2.09 38.73 -3.48
N GLU A 140 2.38 38.89 -2.17
CA GLU A 140 3.76 39.02 -1.68
C GLU A 140 4.55 37.72 -1.90
N GLU A 141 5.86 37.83 -2.12
CA GLU A 141 6.74 36.70 -2.52
C GLU A 141 6.56 35.43 -1.66
N GLY A 142 6.50 35.55 -0.32
CA GLY A 142 6.29 34.39 0.56
C GLY A 142 4.90 33.76 0.48
N ALA A 143 3.87 34.55 0.19
CA ALA A 143 2.52 34.06 -0.09
C ALA A 143 2.42 33.50 -1.52
N LYS A 144 3.20 34.03 -2.46
CA LYS A 144 3.26 33.59 -3.85
C LYS A 144 3.84 32.19 -3.98
N ASP A 145 4.96 31.91 -3.31
CA ASP A 145 5.52 30.56 -3.27
C ASP A 145 4.51 29.55 -2.70
N SER A 146 3.78 29.97 -1.67
CA SER A 146 2.75 29.14 -1.04
C SER A 146 1.53 28.96 -1.95
N TRP A 147 1.14 29.99 -2.69
CA TRP A 147 0.10 29.96 -3.70
C TRP A 147 0.41 28.96 -4.82
N GLU A 148 1.59 29.10 -5.44
CA GLU A 148 2.05 28.23 -6.53
C GLU A 148 2.15 26.78 -6.08
N TRP A 149 2.62 26.55 -4.85
CA TRP A 149 2.67 25.20 -4.27
C TRP A 149 1.26 24.61 -4.12
N LEU A 150 0.30 25.36 -3.59
CA LEU A 150 -1.09 24.91 -3.42
C LEU A 150 -1.75 24.63 -4.78
N GLU A 151 -1.55 25.51 -5.76
CA GLU A 151 -2.08 25.35 -7.12
C GLU A 151 -1.57 24.06 -7.78
N LYS A 152 -0.25 23.84 -7.71
CA LYS A 152 0.36 22.62 -8.26
C LYS A 152 -0.12 21.33 -7.59
N ASN A 153 -0.55 21.42 -6.34
CA ASN A 153 -0.92 20.27 -5.53
C ASN A 153 -2.42 20.16 -5.23
N THR A 154 -3.27 21.00 -5.85
CA THR A 154 -4.69 21.15 -5.48
C THR A 154 -5.46 19.82 -5.44
N GLU A 155 -5.22 18.92 -6.39
CA GLU A 155 -5.85 17.60 -6.48
C GLU A 155 -5.47 16.66 -5.33
N LYS A 156 -4.33 16.91 -4.68
CA LYS A 156 -3.79 16.11 -3.56
C LYS A 156 -4.12 16.71 -2.19
N LEU A 157 -4.62 17.94 -2.14
CA LEU A 157 -5.02 18.58 -0.89
C LEU A 157 -6.25 17.88 -0.31
N GLY A 158 -6.29 17.78 1.02
CA GLY A 158 -7.53 17.43 1.73
C GLY A 158 -8.62 18.49 1.52
N ASP A 159 -9.88 18.07 1.61
CA ASP A 159 -11.04 18.90 1.28
C ASP A 159 -11.07 20.25 2.02
N ASN A 160 -10.62 20.27 3.28
CA ASN A 160 -10.54 21.51 4.09
C ASN A 160 -9.61 22.56 3.47
N VAL A 161 -8.36 22.17 3.19
CA VAL A 161 -7.36 23.08 2.61
C VAL A 161 -7.77 23.48 1.20
N ARG A 162 -8.24 22.52 0.39
CA ARG A 162 -8.72 22.79 -0.96
C ARG A 162 -9.85 23.82 -0.96
N SER A 163 -10.85 23.67 -0.09
CA SER A 163 -11.97 24.61 -0.02
C SER A 163 -11.54 26.02 0.39
N ARG A 164 -10.55 26.16 1.27
CA ARG A 164 -10.00 27.47 1.68
C ARG A 164 -9.23 28.12 0.54
N TYR A 165 -8.39 27.35 -0.14
CA TYR A 165 -7.63 27.79 -1.32
C TYR A 165 -8.57 28.28 -2.44
N GLU A 166 -9.54 27.47 -2.84
CA GLU A 166 -10.50 27.80 -3.92
C GLU A 166 -11.33 29.03 -3.60
N LYS A 167 -11.66 29.25 -2.32
CA LYS A 167 -12.37 30.45 -1.88
C LYS A 167 -11.53 31.71 -2.10
N ILE A 168 -10.28 31.71 -1.66
CA ILE A 168 -9.38 32.86 -1.86
C ILE A 168 -9.11 33.07 -3.35
N LYS A 169 -8.98 32.00 -4.13
CA LYS A 169 -8.84 32.06 -5.58
C LYS A 169 -10.01 32.76 -6.25
N ALA A 170 -11.23 32.34 -5.93
CA ALA A 170 -12.43 32.99 -6.45
C ALA A 170 -12.52 34.47 -6.08
N ASP A 171 -12.09 34.85 -4.86
CA ASP A 171 -12.08 36.25 -4.42
C ASP A 171 -11.04 37.10 -5.17
N LEU A 172 -9.93 36.51 -5.64
CA LEU A 172 -8.87 37.17 -6.41
C LEU A 172 -9.15 37.21 -7.92
N GLU A 173 -9.90 36.25 -8.44
CA GLU A 173 -10.28 36.16 -9.86
C GLU A 173 -11.60 36.90 -10.19
N GLY A 174 -12.24 37.48 -9.17
CA GLY A 174 -13.53 38.18 -9.26
C GLY A 174 -13.62 39.28 -10.31
#